data_AF-A0A7C2RV01-F1
#
_entry.id   AF-A0A7C2RV01-F1
#
_cell.length_a   1.000
_cell.length_b   1.000
_cell.length_c   1.000
_cell.angle_alpha   90.00
_cell.angle_beta   90.00
_cell.angle_gamma   90.00
#
_symmetry.space_group_name_H-M   'P 1'
#
loop_
_entity.id
_entity.type
_entity.pdbx_description
1 polymer ?
#
loop_
_entity_poly.entity_id
_entity_poly.type
_entity_poly.pdbx_seq_one_letter_code
_entity_poly.pdbx_strand_id
1 'polypeptide(L)' 'MRLAAGCVLIEGRGSRVRFAHGLHIAPFHRPHPTKEAKPYQVEDARAFLMLIGVTP' A
#
# COMPACT_ATOMS: atom_id res chain seq x y z
N MET A 1 11.92 -4.30 6.18
CA MET A 1 11.67 -4.85 4.84
C MET A 1 11.44 -3.69 3.87
N ARG A 2 12.32 -3.50 2.87
CA ARG A 2 12.12 -2.50 1.81
C ARG A 2 11.30 -3.15 0.70
N LEU A 3 10.25 -2.47 0.25
CA LEU A 3 9.43 -2.91 -0.89
C LEU A 3 9.91 -2.22 -2.17
N ALA A 4 9.50 -2.76 -3.33
CA ALA A 4 9.76 -2.15 -4.62
C ALA A 4 9.32 -0.67 -4.62
N ALA A 5 10.10 0.19 -5.30
CA ALA A 5 9.99 1.66 -5.29
C ALA A 5 10.49 2.40 -4.04
N GLY A 6 11.22 1.76 -3.11
CA GLY A 6 11.79 2.47 -1.94
C GLY A 6 10.80 2.74 -0.82
N CYS A 7 9.61 2.14 -0.91
CA CYS A 7 8.58 2.20 0.11
C CYS A 7 8.97 1.39 1.36
N VAL A 8 8.59 1.91 2.52
CA VAL A 8 8.68 1.25 3.82
C VAL A 8 7.30 0.75 4.22
N LEU A 9 7.21 -0.53 4.57
CA LEU A 9 6.01 -1.11 5.16
C LEU A 9 6.02 -0.90 6.67
N ILE A 10 4.96 -0.27 7.20
CA ILE A 10 4.73 -0.08 8.62
C ILE A 10 3.54 -0.94 9.03
N GLU A 11 3.78 -2.00 9.78
CA GLU A 11 2.71 -2.87 10.27
C GLU A 11 2.01 -2.26 11.49
N GLY A 12 0.68 -2.31 11.49
CA GLY A 12 -0.15 -1.90 12.62
C GLY A 12 -0.77 -3.10 13.33
N ARG A 13 -1.58 -2.83 14.35
CA ARG A 13 -2.35 -3.87 15.05
C ARG A 13 -3.38 -4.50 14.10
N GLY A 14 -3.44 -5.83 14.06
CA GLY A 14 -4.35 -6.58 13.17
C GLY A 14 -3.90 -6.58 11.71
N SER A 15 -4.83 -6.56 10.77
CA SER A 15 -4.56 -6.57 9.32
C SER A 15 -4.16 -5.20 8.76
N ARG A 16 -3.92 -4.17 9.58
CA ARG A 16 -3.56 -2.84 9.10
C ARG A 16 -2.07 -2.80 8.74
N VAL A 17 -1.76 -2.31 7.56
CA VAL A 17 -0.39 -1.99 7.12
C VAL A 17 -0.37 -0.57 6.59
N ARG A 18 0.74 0.14 6.65
CA ARG A 18 0.87 1.45 6.02
C ARG A 18 2.08 1.43 5.12
N PHE A 19 1.96 2.03 3.95
CA PHE A 19 3.08 2.21 3.04
C PHE A 19 3.55 3.64 3.19
N ALA A 20 4.84 3.81 3.48
CA ALA A 20 5.48 5.10 3.61
C ALA A 20 6.52 5.28 2.51
N HIS A 21 6.49 6.42 1.83
CA HIS A 21 7.48 6.82 0.84
C HIS A 21 7.82 8.30 1.02
N GLY A 22 8.99 8.59 1.57
CA GLY A 22 9.36 9.95 1.99
C GLY A 22 8.42 10.48 3.07
N LEU A 23 7.71 11.58 2.76
CA LEU A 23 6.71 12.20 3.64
C LEU A 23 5.28 11.68 3.41
N HIS A 24 5.07 10.84 2.40
CA HIS A 24 3.76 10.29 2.09
C HIS A 24 3.53 8.98 2.85
N ILE A 25 2.41 8.90 3.57
CA ILE A 25 1.99 7.70 4.29
C ILE A 25 0.55 7.39 3.88
N ALA A 26 0.33 6.18 3.37
CA ALA A 26 -1.00 5.69 3.07
C ALA A 26 -1.33 4.45 3.92
N PRO A 27 -2.47 4.43 4.62
CA PRO A 27 -2.94 3.25 5.31
C PRO A 27 -3.56 2.26 4.31
N PHE A 28 -3.24 1.00 4.50
CA PHE A 28 -3.72 -0.13 3.74
C PHE A 28 -4.15 -1.24 4.69
N HIS A 29 -4.84 -2.23 4.14
CA HIS A 29 -5.02 -3.51 4.80
C HIS A 29 -4.10 -4.54 4.13
N ARG A 30 -3.59 -5.50 4.92
CA ARG A 30 -2.80 -6.61 4.38
C ARG A 30 -3.56 -7.18 3.19
N PRO A 31 -2.87 -7.42 2.07
CA PRO A 31 -3.50 -8.07 0.93
C PRO A 31 -4.14 -9.36 1.44
N HIS A 32 -5.45 -9.47 1.26
CA HIS A 32 -6.16 -10.69 1.64
C HIS A 32 -5.74 -11.78 0.64
N PRO A 33 -5.30 -12.96 1.11
CA PRO A 33 -4.85 -14.06 0.25
C PRO A 33 -6.00 -14.73 -0.52
N THR A 34 -7.23 -14.19 -0.45
CA THR A 34 -8.40 -14.68 -1.17
C THR A 34 -8.46 -14.11 -2.58
N LYS A 35 -8.92 -14.92 -3.55
CA LYS A 35 -8.83 -14.74 -5.01
C LYS A 35 -9.30 -13.42 -5.63
N GLU A 36 -9.95 -12.52 -4.88
CA GLU A 36 -10.41 -11.23 -5.40
C GLU A 36 -10.09 -10.13 -4.38
N ALA A 37 -9.06 -9.33 -4.67
CA ALA A 37 -8.89 -8.06 -3.99
C ALA A 37 -10.14 -7.22 -4.27
N LYS A 38 -10.73 -6.59 -3.24
CA LYS A 38 -11.91 -5.75 -3.47
C LYS A 38 -11.50 -4.59 -4.39
N PRO A 39 -12.34 -4.17 -5.35
CA PRO A 39 -11.97 -3.13 -6.32
C PRO A 39 -11.39 -1.85 -5.70
N TYR A 40 -11.90 -1.44 -4.54
CA TYR A 40 -11.38 -0.28 -3.81
C TYR A 40 -9.93 -0.44 -3.33
N GLN A 41 -9.49 -1.67 -3.01
CA GLN A 41 -8.11 -1.90 -2.55
C GLN A 41 -7.09 -1.75 -3.68
N VAL A 42 -7.49 -2.11 -4.90
CA VAL A 42 -6.68 -1.90 -6.10
C VAL A 42 -6.62 -0.41 -6.43
N GLU A 43 -7.74 0.29 -6.29
CA GLU A 43 -7.80 1.74 -6.52
C GLU A 43 -6.98 2.52 -5.49
N ASP A 44 -7.06 2.17 -4.19
CA ASP A 44 -6.23 2.77 -3.14
C ASP A 44 -4.73 2.56 -3.41
N ALA A 45 -4.36 1.37 -3.91
CA ALA A 45 -2.98 1.07 -4.27
C ALA A 45 -2.52 1.88 -5.49
N ARG A 46 -3.35 1.99 -6.51
CA ARG A 46 -3.10 2.81 -7.70
C ARG A 46 -2.94 4.28 -7.33
N ALA A 47 -3.86 4.81 -6.52
CA ALA A 47 -3.82 6.20 -6.05
C ALA A 47 -2.53 6.49 -5.27
N PHE A 48 -2.09 5.56 -4.42
CA PHE A 48 -0.83 5.70 -3.71
C PHE A 48 0.39 5.65 -4.63
N LEU A 49 0.43 4.72 -5.60
CA LEU A 49 1.51 4.66 -6.59
C LEU A 49 1.62 5.98 -7.36
N MET A 50 0.49 6.53 -7.85
CA MET A 50 0.46 7.84 -8.49
C MET A 50 0.94 8.96 -7.55
N LEU A 51 0.53 8.96 -6.28
CA LEU A 51 0.96 9.95 -5.28
C LEU A 51 2.47 9.96 -5.07
N ILE A 52 3.11 8.78 -5.09
CA ILE A 52 4.57 8.66 -4.95
C ILE A 52 5.32 8.83 -6.28
N GLY A 53 4.61 9.19 -7.36
CA GLY A 53 5.19 9.39 -8.70
C GLY A 53 5.54 8.09 -9.43
N VAL A 54 5.00 6.95 -8.98
CA VAL A 54 5.16 5.64 -9.64
C VAL A 54 3.96 5.40 -10.53
N THR A 55 4.18 5.30 -11.84
CA THR A 55 3.15 4.92 -12.79
C THR A 55 2.96 3.38 -12.73
N PRO A 56 1.77 2.88 -12.38
CA PRO A 56 1.48 1.44 -12.28
C PRO A 56 1.40 0.72 -13.63
#